data_AF-A0A6P0TF77-F1
#
_entry.id   AF-A0A6P0TF77-F1
#
_cell.length_a   1.000
_cell.length_b   1.000
_cell.length_c   1.000
_cell.angle_alpha   90.00
_cell.angle_beta   90.00
_cell.angle_gamma   90.00
#
_symmetry.space_group_name_H-M   'P 1'
#
loop_
_entity.id
_entity.type
_entity.pdbx_description
1 polymer ?
#
loop_
_entity_poly.entity_id
_entity_poly.type
_entity_poly.pdbx_seq_one_letter_code
_entity_poly.pdbx_strand_id
1 'polypeptide(L)'
;MAEPEKWYTNEERKLLLKDRYFNNSHNYFFEVKEAKNGSKYIVIDQRKKFRGEFVGAKIRIFEDEMLEFERVLHKLIAFSLNCDQSQKTPSQSSSIKFNNDNIPTSLASDLAPAFFQKLLSTRDWQEFEYYTYYLLKLLGIALAYTFLNQRQAGRADGFFKIGNLAVIYDCTLSNSDVESHKSEQINNYCNRLKQGIIEISKTATEEFYDHHKQVWIITQNKTRSIKVVNSIEVKEIAVQDIMSLYQDRLTKSLNAQALEMRLCNL
;
A
#
# COMPACT_ATOMS: atom_id res chain seq x y z
N MET A 1 45.87 15.35 -17.18
CA MET A 1 45.10 14.11 -16.93
C MET A 1 44.85 14.07 -15.43
N ALA A 2 43.59 14.23 -15.00
CA ALA A 2 43.22 14.12 -13.59
C ALA A 2 42.99 12.64 -13.26
N GLU A 3 43.60 12.14 -12.19
CA GLU A 3 43.34 10.79 -11.68
C GLU A 3 41.89 10.67 -11.19
N PRO A 4 41.23 9.51 -11.37
CA PRO A 4 39.90 9.29 -10.82
C PRO A 4 39.97 9.25 -9.29
N GLU A 5 39.22 10.14 -8.63
CA GLU A 5 39.02 10.15 -7.18
C GLU A 5 38.56 8.77 -6.69
N LYS A 6 39.40 8.12 -5.89
CA LYS A 6 39.04 6.88 -5.19
C LYS A 6 38.05 7.22 -4.06
N TRP A 7 36.75 7.06 -4.32
CA TRP A 7 35.66 7.24 -3.33
C TRP A 7 35.60 6.18 -2.20
N TYR A 8 36.67 5.42 -1.96
CA TYR A 8 36.72 4.40 -0.92
C TYR A 8 37.69 4.81 0.19
N THR A 9 37.15 5.27 1.32
CA THR A 9 37.90 5.32 2.58
C THR A 9 38.11 3.89 3.08
N ASN A 10 39.36 3.46 3.22
CA ASN A 10 39.78 2.19 3.85
C ASN A 10 39.54 2.14 5.37
N GLU A 11 38.59 2.91 5.89
CA GLU A 11 38.29 2.97 7.32
C GLU A 11 37.48 1.74 7.75
N GLU A 12 38.00 0.96 8.70
CA GLU A 12 37.27 -0.11 9.37
C GLU A 12 36.15 0.49 10.24
N ARG A 13 34.93 0.51 9.69
CA ARG A 13 33.73 0.88 10.44
C ARG A 13 33.29 -0.27 11.34
N LYS A 14 32.86 0.05 12.56
CA LYS A 14 32.42 -0.92 13.56
C LYS A 14 31.30 -1.81 13.00
N LEU A 15 31.59 -3.10 12.89
CA LEU A 15 30.64 -4.12 12.46
C LEU A 15 29.77 -4.53 13.65
N LEU A 16 28.46 -4.45 13.49
CA LEU A 16 27.47 -4.80 14.51
C LEU A 16 26.89 -6.19 14.29
N LEU A 17 26.52 -6.51 13.05
CA LEU A 17 25.93 -7.79 12.67
C LEU A 17 26.42 -8.18 11.27
N LYS A 18 26.53 -9.48 11.00
CA LYS A 18 26.79 -9.99 9.65
C LYS A 18 26.02 -11.28 9.41
N ASP A 19 25.59 -11.48 8.16
CA ASP A 19 25.00 -12.72 7.67
C ASP A 19 25.45 -12.99 6.23
N ARG A 20 25.35 -14.23 5.78
CA ARG A 20 25.83 -14.66 4.45
C ARG A 20 24.92 -15.70 3.84
N TYR A 21 24.69 -15.56 2.54
CA TYR A 21 23.98 -16.55 1.73
C TYR A 21 24.82 -16.91 0.51
N PHE A 22 24.96 -18.20 0.25
CA PHE A 22 25.78 -18.71 -0.85
C PHE A 22 24.96 -19.65 -1.72
N ASN A 23 25.07 -19.49 -3.03
CA ASN A 23 24.62 -20.49 -4.00
C ASN A 23 25.73 -20.76 -5.03
N ASN A 24 25.51 -21.71 -5.94
CA ASN A 24 26.51 -22.14 -6.93
C ASN A 24 27.01 -21.02 -7.86
N SER A 25 26.32 -19.88 -7.92
CA SER A 25 26.56 -18.82 -8.89
C SER A 25 26.87 -17.45 -8.26
N HIS A 26 26.47 -17.22 -7.02
CA HIS A 26 26.52 -15.91 -6.36
C HIS A 26 26.74 -16.07 -4.86
N ASN A 27 27.56 -15.17 -4.30
CA ASN A 27 27.85 -15.06 -2.88
C ASN A 27 27.30 -13.73 -2.38
N TYR A 28 26.43 -13.77 -1.38
CA TYR A 28 25.83 -12.58 -0.78
C TYR A 28 26.35 -12.40 0.65
N PHE A 29 26.73 -11.17 0.97
CA PHE A 29 27.17 -10.76 2.29
C PHE A 29 26.27 -9.61 2.75
N PHE A 30 25.71 -9.76 3.94
CA PHE A 30 24.86 -8.76 4.59
C PHE A 30 25.57 -8.31 5.86
N GLU A 31 25.74 -7.01 6.05
CA GLU A 31 26.45 -6.46 7.21
C GLU A 31 25.69 -5.25 7.76
N VAL A 32 25.51 -5.18 9.08
CA VAL A 32 25.06 -3.96 9.76
C VAL A 32 26.28 -3.30 10.38
N LYS A 33 26.49 -2.01 10.09
CA LYS A 33 27.65 -1.24 10.56
C LYS A 33 27.20 0.05 11.24
N GLU A 34 28.09 0.60 12.07
CA GLU A 34 27.91 1.88 12.75
C GLU A 34 28.76 2.96 12.05
N ALA A 35 28.14 4.09 11.72
CA ALA A 35 28.80 5.26 11.16
C ALA A 35 29.44 6.13 12.26
N LYS A 36 30.22 7.15 11.86
CA LYS A 36 30.94 8.04 12.80
C LYS A 36 30.01 8.83 13.73
N ASN A 37 28.80 9.12 13.27
CA ASN A 37 27.76 9.82 14.02
C ASN A 37 26.91 8.86 14.89
N GLY A 38 27.26 7.58 14.98
CA GLY A 38 26.50 6.57 15.71
C GLY A 38 25.31 5.96 14.95
N SER A 39 24.94 6.50 13.77
CA SER A 39 23.86 5.95 12.95
C SER A 39 24.21 4.56 12.40
N LYS A 40 23.19 3.72 12.24
CA LYS A 40 23.36 2.36 11.70
C LYS A 40 23.06 2.32 10.21
N TYR A 41 23.74 1.45 9.48
CA TYR A 41 23.46 1.24 8.06
C TYR A 41 23.71 -0.21 7.67
N ILE A 42 22.99 -0.68 6.66
CA ILE A 42 23.13 -2.02 6.09
C ILE A 42 24.04 -1.94 4.86
N VAL A 43 24.91 -2.93 4.69
CA VAL A 43 25.69 -3.17 3.49
C VAL A 43 25.28 -4.52 2.93
N ILE A 44 24.89 -4.53 1.65
CA ILE A 44 24.59 -5.74 0.89
C ILE A 44 25.64 -5.84 -0.22
N ASP A 45 26.43 -6.90 -0.21
CA ASP A 45 27.52 -7.13 -1.15
C ASP A 45 27.28 -8.48 -1.85
N GLN A 46 26.99 -8.43 -3.14
CA GLN A 46 26.83 -9.58 -4.00
C GLN A 46 28.09 -9.76 -4.84
N ARG A 47 28.71 -10.93 -4.78
CA ARG A 47 29.96 -11.26 -5.50
C ARG A 47 29.77 -12.51 -6.33
N LYS A 48 30.22 -12.46 -7.58
CA LYS A 48 30.28 -13.58 -8.51
C LYS A 48 31.71 -13.76 -9.00
N LYS A 49 32.16 -15.01 -9.10
CA LYS A 49 33.45 -15.33 -9.71
C LYS A 49 33.28 -15.48 -11.22
N PHE A 50 33.95 -14.64 -12.00
CA PHE A 50 33.94 -14.71 -13.45
C PHE A 50 35.38 -14.66 -13.97
N ARG A 51 35.80 -15.70 -14.71
CA ARG A 51 37.14 -15.81 -15.31
C ARG A 51 38.32 -15.57 -14.32
N GLY A 52 38.15 -15.96 -13.06
CA GLY A 52 39.19 -15.82 -12.03
C GLY A 52 39.10 -14.53 -11.21
N GLU A 53 38.31 -13.55 -11.64
CA GLU A 53 38.07 -12.30 -10.93
C GLU A 53 36.72 -12.31 -10.21
N PHE A 54 36.61 -11.52 -9.13
CA PHE A 54 35.33 -11.32 -8.44
C PHE A 54 34.68 -10.04 -8.96
N VAL A 55 33.54 -10.18 -9.62
CA VAL A 55 32.69 -9.07 -10.08
C VAL A 55 31.45 -9.05 -9.20
N GLY A 56 31.04 -7.86 -8.73
CA GLY A 56 29.96 -7.76 -7.77
C GLY A 56 29.34 -6.38 -7.67
N ALA A 57 28.16 -6.34 -7.05
CA ALA A 57 27.45 -5.12 -6.72
C ALA A 57 27.43 -4.94 -5.21
N LYS A 58 27.67 -3.70 -4.75
CA LYS A 58 27.60 -3.34 -3.34
C LYS A 58 26.63 -2.19 -3.14
N ILE A 59 25.68 -2.38 -2.25
CA ILE A 59 24.66 -1.41 -1.88
C ILE A 59 24.86 -1.05 -0.41
N ARG A 60 24.62 0.21 -0.07
CA ARG A 60 24.52 0.69 1.31
C ARG A 60 23.16 1.33 1.51
N ILE A 61 22.52 1.04 2.62
CA ILE A 61 21.20 1.57 2.99
C ILE A 61 21.35 2.21 4.36
N PHE A 62 21.09 3.51 4.45
CA PHE A 62 21.24 4.27 5.69
C PHE A 62 19.97 4.24 6.53
N GLU A 63 20.09 4.67 7.78
CA GLU A 63 19.02 4.60 8.80
C GLU A 63 17.71 5.29 8.34
N ASP A 64 17.83 6.42 7.65
CA ASP A 64 16.71 7.23 7.13
C ASP A 64 16.03 6.62 5.90
N GLU A 65 16.68 5.68 5.22
CA GLU A 65 16.15 4.96 4.06
C GLU A 65 15.55 3.60 4.43
N MET A 66 15.81 3.12 5.65
CA MET A 66 15.65 1.71 6.01
C MET A 66 14.21 1.21 5.90
N LEU A 67 13.24 1.97 6.42
CA LEU A 67 11.83 1.58 6.43
C LEU A 67 11.25 1.51 5.02
N GLU A 68 11.58 2.46 4.15
CA GLU A 68 11.10 2.45 2.77
C GLU A 68 11.79 1.38 1.94
N PHE A 69 13.10 1.18 2.12
CA PHE A 69 13.82 0.08 1.48
C PHE A 69 13.24 -1.28 1.86
N GLU A 70 12.95 -1.51 3.14
CA GLU A 70 12.29 -2.73 3.63
C GLU A 70 10.91 -2.92 2.99
N ARG A 71 10.07 -1.88 2.99
CA ARG A 71 8.72 -1.92 2.40
C ARG A 71 8.77 -2.30 0.93
N VAL A 72 9.64 -1.66 0.15
CA VAL A 72 9.79 -1.92 -1.29
C VAL A 72 10.35 -3.32 -1.53
N LEU A 73 11.39 -3.73 -0.79
CA LEU A 73 11.97 -5.06 -0.92
C LEU A 73 10.95 -6.16 -0.62
N HIS A 74 10.19 -6.04 0.47
CA HIS A 74 9.13 -6.98 0.80
C HIS A 74 8.03 -7.03 -0.28
N LYS A 75 7.62 -5.88 -0.82
CA LYS A 75 6.67 -5.82 -1.94
C LYS A 75 7.18 -6.58 -3.16
N LEU A 76 8.45 -6.39 -3.53
CA LEU A 76 9.06 -7.07 -4.69
C LEU A 76 9.21 -8.58 -4.46
N ILE A 77 9.67 -9.00 -3.28
CA ILE A 77 9.76 -10.42 -2.92
C ILE A 77 8.37 -11.07 -3.00
N ALA A 78 7.36 -10.44 -2.41
CA ALA A 78 5.99 -10.95 -2.45
C ALA A 78 5.47 -11.07 -3.89
N PHE A 79 5.77 -10.11 -4.76
CA PHE A 79 5.43 -10.20 -6.18
C PHE A 79 6.13 -11.38 -6.86
N SER A 80 7.46 -11.52 -6.68
CA SER A 80 8.25 -12.58 -7.33
C SER A 80 7.85 -13.99 -6.90
N LEU A 81 7.46 -14.18 -5.64
CA LEU A 81 7.06 -15.49 -5.11
C LEU A 81 5.62 -15.89 -5.50
N ASN A 82 4.78 -14.94 -5.88
CA ASN A 82 3.36 -15.19 -6.19
C ASN A 82 3.08 -15.29 -7.72
N CYS A 83 4.11 -15.32 -8.57
CA CYS A 83 3.98 -15.24 -10.03
C CYS A 83 3.52 -16.56 -10.72
N ASP A 84 3.41 -17.68 -10.00
CA ASP A 84 3.22 -19.02 -10.60
C ASP A 84 1.78 -19.56 -10.64
N GLN A 85 0.73 -18.74 -10.54
CA GLN A 85 -0.67 -19.23 -10.62
C GLN A 85 -1.56 -18.62 -11.71
N SER A 86 -1.00 -17.90 -12.67
CA SER A 86 -1.79 -17.29 -13.75
C SER A 86 -1.87 -18.14 -15.03
N GLN A 87 -2.17 -19.43 -14.94
CA GLN A 87 -2.70 -20.21 -16.07
C GLN A 87 -3.65 -21.31 -15.59
N LYS A 88 -4.90 -20.96 -15.34
CA LYS A 88 -6.10 -21.80 -15.54
C LYS A 88 -7.36 -20.95 -15.31
N THR A 89 -7.88 -20.38 -16.38
CA THR A 89 -9.30 -20.01 -16.47
C THR A 89 -10.16 -21.27 -16.28
N PRO A 90 -11.33 -21.13 -15.65
CA PRO A 90 -12.53 -21.38 -16.42
C PRO A 90 -13.52 -20.22 -16.36
N SER A 91 -13.92 -19.82 -17.56
CA SER A 91 -15.22 -19.26 -17.89
C SER A 91 -16.38 -20.00 -17.20
N GLN A 92 -17.28 -19.25 -16.54
CA GLN A 92 -18.69 -19.16 -16.94
C GLN A 92 -19.42 -18.14 -16.07
N SER A 93 -20.21 -17.32 -16.76
CA SER A 93 -21.19 -16.37 -16.28
C SER A 93 -22.26 -17.02 -15.39
N SER A 94 -22.55 -16.39 -14.26
CA SER A 94 -23.91 -16.36 -13.73
C SER A 94 -24.15 -15.05 -12.99
N SER A 95 -25.05 -14.26 -13.56
CA SER A 95 -25.63 -13.04 -12.99
C SER A 95 -26.37 -13.38 -11.70
N ILE A 96 -25.88 -12.86 -10.56
CA ILE A 96 -26.59 -12.91 -9.28
C ILE A 96 -27.31 -11.58 -9.08
N LYS A 97 -28.64 -11.65 -9.04
CA LYS A 97 -29.51 -10.56 -8.57
C LYS A 97 -29.37 -10.48 -7.04
N PHE A 98 -29.00 -9.31 -6.53
CA PHE A 98 -29.05 -9.04 -5.09
C PHE A 98 -30.43 -8.50 -4.73
N ASN A 99 -31.19 -9.29 -3.99
CA ASN A 99 -32.33 -8.77 -3.23
C ASN A 99 -31.80 -8.21 -1.91
N ASN A 100 -32.04 -6.91 -1.70
CA ASN A 100 -31.98 -6.26 -0.39
C ASN A 100 -33.00 -6.95 0.52
N ASP A 101 -32.53 -7.45 1.65
CA ASP A 101 -33.19 -7.51 2.96
C ASP A 101 -32.46 -8.58 3.77
N ASN A 102 -31.45 -8.14 4.53
CA ASN A 102 -30.94 -8.71 5.78
C ASN A 102 -29.56 -8.09 6.07
N ILE A 103 -29.47 -7.33 7.15
CA ILE A 103 -28.20 -6.93 7.78
C ILE A 103 -27.33 -8.18 7.91
N PRO A 104 -26.06 -8.20 7.48
CA PRO A 104 -25.25 -9.41 7.52
C PRO A 104 -25.06 -9.87 8.97
N THR A 105 -25.73 -10.96 9.33
CA THR A 105 -25.65 -11.65 10.62
C THR A 105 -24.27 -12.27 10.90
N SER A 106 -23.20 -11.88 10.20
CA SER A 106 -21.85 -12.45 10.34
C SER A 106 -20.79 -11.50 10.93
N LEU A 107 -21.17 -10.32 11.43
CA LEU A 107 -20.27 -9.51 12.28
C LEU A 107 -20.06 -10.14 13.67
N ALA A 108 -20.86 -11.14 14.04
CA ALA A 108 -20.69 -12.00 15.22
C ALA A 108 -19.76 -13.19 14.94
N SER A 109 -18.62 -12.91 14.32
CA SER A 109 -17.54 -13.85 14.12
C SER A 109 -16.42 -13.49 15.09
N ASP A 110 -15.81 -14.46 15.76
CA ASP A 110 -14.63 -14.24 16.62
C ASP A 110 -13.46 -13.55 15.87
N LEU A 111 -13.55 -13.48 14.54
CA LEU A 111 -12.58 -12.83 13.66
C LEU A 111 -12.84 -11.32 13.44
N ALA A 112 -13.99 -10.80 13.90
CA ALA A 112 -14.33 -9.39 13.77
C ALA A 112 -13.64 -8.57 14.89
N PRO A 113 -12.80 -7.58 14.55
CA PRO A 113 -12.20 -6.70 15.54
C PRO A 113 -13.27 -5.92 16.32
N ALA A 114 -13.06 -5.75 17.62
CA ALA A 114 -14.00 -5.05 18.50
C ALA A 114 -14.33 -3.61 18.04
N PHE A 115 -13.45 -2.97 17.28
CA PHE A 115 -13.68 -1.63 16.76
C PHE A 115 -14.69 -1.57 15.61
N PHE A 116 -15.08 -2.69 14.98
CA PHE A 116 -16.03 -2.67 13.88
C PHE A 116 -17.39 -2.10 14.32
N GLN A 117 -17.86 -2.48 15.51
CA GLN A 117 -19.10 -1.93 16.07
C GLN A 117 -18.99 -0.43 16.33
N LYS A 118 -17.81 0.04 16.76
CA LYS A 118 -17.55 1.47 16.94
C LYS A 118 -17.54 2.20 15.60
N LEU A 119 -16.92 1.63 14.57
CA LEU A 119 -16.87 2.21 13.23
C LEU A 119 -18.26 2.36 12.58
N LEU A 120 -19.18 1.42 12.83
CA LEU A 120 -20.56 1.48 12.32
C LEU A 120 -21.48 2.43 13.08
N SER A 121 -21.18 2.72 14.35
CA SER A 121 -22.06 3.51 15.23
C SER A 121 -21.51 4.90 15.58
N THR A 122 -20.24 5.15 15.32
CA THR A 122 -19.61 6.43 15.65
C THR A 122 -20.25 7.57 14.86
N ARG A 123 -20.38 8.70 15.55
CA ARG A 123 -20.76 10.00 14.97
C ARG A 123 -19.58 10.98 15.01
N ASP A 124 -18.43 10.52 15.51
CA ASP A 124 -17.19 11.27 15.49
C ASP A 124 -16.43 10.95 14.20
N TRP A 125 -16.25 11.99 13.39
CA TRP A 125 -15.56 11.88 12.11
C TRP A 125 -14.11 11.44 12.30
N GLN A 126 -13.45 11.83 13.40
CA GLN A 126 -12.06 11.46 13.68
C GLN A 126 -11.96 9.96 13.99
N GLU A 127 -12.88 9.44 14.79
CA GLU A 127 -12.95 8.01 15.07
C GLU A 127 -13.26 7.22 13.80
N PHE A 128 -14.16 7.72 12.96
CA PHE A 128 -14.52 7.08 11.70
C PHE A 128 -13.30 6.97 10.76
N GLU A 129 -12.56 8.06 10.57
CA GLU A 129 -11.31 8.08 9.80
C GLU A 129 -10.27 7.11 10.38
N TYR A 130 -10.06 7.16 11.70
CA TYR A 130 -9.07 6.37 12.41
C TYR A 130 -9.36 4.86 12.36
N TYR A 131 -10.62 4.45 12.54
CA TYR A 131 -11.01 3.05 12.44
C TYR A 131 -11.05 2.57 10.99
N THR A 132 -11.42 3.41 10.03
CA THR A 132 -11.34 3.10 8.59
C THR A 132 -9.89 2.85 8.17
N TYR A 133 -8.95 3.68 8.64
CA TYR A 133 -7.53 3.47 8.46
C TYR A 133 -7.07 2.08 8.93
N TYR A 134 -7.49 1.65 10.12
CA TYR A 134 -7.14 0.33 10.62
C TYR A 134 -7.78 -0.81 9.84
N LEU A 135 -9.02 -0.64 9.40
CA LEU A 135 -9.68 -1.63 8.55
C LEU A 135 -8.90 -1.83 7.25
N LEU A 136 -8.43 -0.75 6.61
CA LEU A 136 -7.59 -0.82 5.41
C LEU A 136 -6.23 -1.51 5.72
N LYS A 137 -5.59 -1.21 6.86
CA LYS A 137 -4.37 -1.93 7.28
C LYS A 137 -4.61 -3.43 7.48
N LEU A 138 -5.73 -3.82 8.10
CA LEU A 138 -6.09 -5.23 8.31
C LEU A 138 -6.39 -5.97 7.01
N LEU A 139 -6.87 -5.26 5.99
CA LEU A 139 -6.96 -5.78 4.63
C LEU A 139 -5.59 -6.04 3.97
N GLY A 140 -4.48 -5.81 4.67
CA GLY A 140 -3.13 -5.97 4.15
C GLY A 140 -2.75 -4.88 3.14
N ILE A 141 -3.45 -3.75 3.14
CA ILE A 141 -3.14 -2.61 2.29
C ILE A 141 -2.00 -1.83 2.93
N ALA A 142 -0.86 -1.78 2.24
CA ALA A 142 0.23 -0.90 2.60
C ALA A 142 -0.16 0.55 2.27
N LEU A 143 -0.72 1.24 3.27
CA LEU A 143 -1.03 2.66 3.16
C LEU A 143 0.29 3.44 3.02
N ALA A 144 0.44 4.09 1.87
CA ALA A 144 1.64 4.84 1.50
C ALA A 144 1.59 6.28 2.03
N TYR A 145 0.39 6.80 2.31
CA TYR A 145 0.23 8.13 2.92
C TYR A 145 -0.99 8.16 3.82
N THR A 146 -0.86 8.67 5.05
CA THR A 146 -2.01 9.06 5.89
C THR A 146 -1.82 10.41 6.54
N PHE A 147 -2.93 11.15 6.70
CA PHE A 147 -2.94 12.49 7.29
C PHE A 147 -3.54 12.50 8.70
N LEU A 148 -3.39 11.40 9.45
CA LEU A 148 -3.89 11.29 10.82
C LEU A 148 -3.40 12.51 11.63
N ASN A 149 -4.35 13.31 12.13
CA ASN A 149 -4.16 14.47 13.01
C ASN A 149 -3.65 15.80 12.37
N GLN A 150 -3.62 15.96 11.04
CA GLN A 150 -3.29 17.26 10.41
C GLN A 150 -4.48 17.82 9.62
N ARG A 151 -5.29 18.66 10.28
CA ARG A 151 -6.39 19.38 9.62
C ARG A 151 -5.85 20.39 8.62
N GLN A 152 -5.87 20.04 7.34
CA GLN A 152 -5.68 20.97 6.23
C GLN A 152 -6.89 20.84 5.31
N ALA A 153 -7.69 21.90 5.20
CA ALA A 153 -8.84 21.93 4.31
C ALA A 153 -8.41 21.57 2.88
N GLY A 154 -9.10 20.59 2.27
CA GLY A 154 -8.81 20.12 0.91
C GLY A 154 -7.78 18.98 0.79
N ARG A 155 -7.28 18.45 1.91
CA ARG A 155 -6.41 17.27 1.95
C ARG A 155 -7.27 16.01 2.17
N ALA A 156 -7.00 14.95 1.41
CA ALA A 156 -7.62 13.64 1.61
C ALA A 156 -7.17 13.02 2.94
N ASP A 157 -7.78 11.92 3.37
CA ASP A 157 -7.40 11.23 4.61
C ASP A 157 -6.26 10.25 4.40
N GLY A 158 -6.15 9.71 3.19
CA GLY A 158 -5.00 8.90 2.83
C GLY A 158 -4.91 8.50 1.37
N PHE A 159 -3.83 7.81 1.08
CA PHE A 159 -3.54 7.22 -0.21
C PHE A 159 -2.93 5.84 -0.03
N PHE A 160 -3.31 4.91 -0.91
CA PHE A 160 -2.70 3.61 -0.97
C PHE A 160 -2.54 3.08 -2.39
N LYS A 161 -1.65 2.09 -2.48
CA LYS A 161 -1.38 1.36 -3.71
C LYS A 161 -1.38 -0.13 -3.42
N ILE A 162 -2.11 -0.90 -4.21
CA ILE A 162 -2.12 -2.35 -4.16
C ILE A 162 -2.14 -2.90 -5.58
N GLY A 163 -1.14 -3.68 -5.95
CA GLY A 163 -0.96 -4.11 -7.34
C GLY A 163 -0.96 -2.91 -8.30
N ASN A 164 -1.85 -2.95 -9.29
CA ASN A 164 -2.08 -1.89 -10.28
C ASN A 164 -3.15 -0.86 -9.85
N LEU A 165 -3.72 -0.96 -8.66
CA LEU A 165 -4.72 -0.03 -8.14
C LEU A 165 -4.05 1.06 -7.28
N ALA A 166 -4.33 2.32 -7.58
CA ALA A 166 -3.93 3.50 -6.82
C ALA A 166 -5.17 4.29 -6.38
N VAL A 167 -5.33 4.50 -5.07
CA VAL A 167 -6.54 5.10 -4.50
C VAL A 167 -6.19 6.26 -3.58
N ILE A 168 -6.81 7.41 -3.83
CA ILE A 168 -6.96 8.47 -2.81
C ILE A 168 -8.31 8.23 -2.13
N TYR A 169 -8.33 8.17 -0.80
CA TYR A 169 -9.56 8.01 -0.04
C TYR A 169 -9.78 9.14 0.95
N ASP A 170 -11.05 9.42 1.20
CA ASP A 170 -11.54 10.44 2.12
C ASP A 170 -12.82 9.91 2.76
N CYS A 171 -12.96 10.09 4.07
CA CYS A 171 -14.00 9.50 4.90
C CYS A 171 -15.00 10.59 5.27
N THR A 172 -16.28 10.25 5.28
CA THR A 172 -17.29 11.19 5.73
C THR A 172 -18.47 10.49 6.38
N LEU A 173 -18.94 11.12 7.45
CA LEU A 173 -20.20 10.78 8.12
C LEU A 173 -21.39 11.59 7.57
N SER A 174 -21.18 12.37 6.49
CA SER A 174 -22.28 13.14 5.92
C SER A 174 -23.30 12.23 5.26
N ASN A 175 -24.58 12.44 5.59
CA ASN A 175 -25.71 11.77 4.95
C ASN A 175 -26.19 12.49 3.69
N SER A 176 -25.57 13.62 3.35
CA SER A 176 -25.88 14.38 2.15
C SER A 176 -25.33 13.68 0.90
N ASP A 177 -25.89 14.02 -0.26
CA ASP A 177 -25.35 13.52 -1.52
C ASP A 177 -23.88 13.94 -1.70
N VAL A 178 -23.00 12.95 -1.79
CA VAL A 178 -21.53 13.12 -1.84
C VAL A 178 -21.12 13.97 -3.03
N GLU A 179 -21.77 13.79 -4.19
CA GLU A 179 -21.39 14.47 -5.43
C GLU A 179 -21.55 15.98 -5.31
N SER A 180 -22.68 16.44 -4.76
CA SER A 180 -22.93 17.88 -4.58
C SER A 180 -22.01 18.51 -3.52
N HIS A 181 -21.87 17.88 -2.36
CA HIS A 181 -21.16 18.47 -1.21
C HIS A 181 -19.64 18.39 -1.29
N LYS A 182 -19.07 17.41 -2.00
CA LYS A 182 -17.61 17.20 -2.09
C LYS A 182 -17.06 17.40 -3.50
N SER A 183 -17.83 17.98 -4.42
CA SER A 183 -17.44 18.19 -5.83
C SER A 183 -16.04 18.80 -5.99
N GLU A 184 -15.75 19.88 -5.26
CA GLU A 184 -14.45 20.57 -5.30
C GLU A 184 -13.32 19.68 -4.77
N GLN A 185 -13.54 18.99 -3.65
CA GLN A 185 -12.56 18.06 -3.08
C GLN A 185 -12.26 16.90 -4.04
N ILE A 186 -13.31 16.30 -4.62
CA ILE A 186 -13.19 15.22 -5.60
C ILE A 186 -12.39 15.68 -6.81
N ASN A 187 -12.64 16.89 -7.32
CA ASN A 187 -11.89 17.44 -8.45
C ASN A 187 -10.41 17.62 -8.10
N ASN A 188 -10.10 18.08 -6.88
CA ASN A 188 -8.72 18.18 -6.39
C ASN A 188 -8.05 16.81 -6.31
N TYR A 189 -8.75 15.78 -5.81
CA TYR A 189 -8.22 14.41 -5.75
C TYR A 189 -7.97 13.82 -7.13
N CYS A 190 -8.89 14.04 -8.08
CA CYS A 190 -8.70 13.62 -9.48
C CYS A 190 -7.47 14.30 -10.10
N ASN A 191 -7.29 15.61 -9.87
CA ASN A 191 -6.13 16.34 -10.38
C ASN A 191 -4.81 15.82 -9.79
N ARG A 192 -4.79 15.46 -8.50
CA ARG A 192 -3.61 14.85 -7.85
C ARG A 192 -3.31 13.47 -8.43
N LEU A 193 -4.33 12.61 -8.57
CA LEU A 193 -4.15 11.29 -9.17
C LEU A 193 -3.68 11.38 -10.63
N LYS A 194 -4.14 12.38 -11.38
CA LYS A 194 -3.71 12.62 -12.76
C LYS A 194 -2.21 12.89 -12.89
N GLN A 195 -1.59 13.50 -11.89
CA GLN A 195 -0.13 13.74 -11.87
C GLN A 195 0.67 12.43 -11.80
N GLY A 196 0.08 11.36 -11.25
CA GLY A 196 0.73 10.05 -11.18
C GLY A 196 1.87 9.96 -10.15
N ILE A 197 2.01 10.96 -9.28
CA ILE A 197 3.02 11.02 -8.23
C ILE A 197 2.37 11.51 -6.93
N ILE A 198 2.79 10.97 -5.79
CA ILE A 198 2.47 11.52 -4.48
C ILE A 198 3.75 11.61 -3.63
N GLU A 199 3.99 12.79 -3.05
CA GLU A 199 5.04 12.97 -2.05
C GLU A 199 4.61 12.30 -0.76
N ILE A 200 5.39 11.32 -0.27
CA ILE A 200 5.19 10.62 1.00
C ILE A 200 5.88 11.37 2.14
N SER A 201 7.10 11.83 1.89
CA SER A 201 7.89 12.61 2.83
C SER A 201 8.67 13.68 2.06
N LYS A 202 9.50 14.46 2.76
CA LYS A 202 10.40 15.43 2.12
C LYS A 202 11.41 14.79 1.16
N THR A 203 11.61 13.47 1.26
CA THR A 203 12.66 12.73 0.54
C THR A 203 12.11 11.56 -0.28
N ALA A 204 10.86 11.15 -0.05
CA ALA A 204 10.24 10.01 -0.71
C ALA A 204 9.02 10.44 -1.54
N THR A 205 9.02 10.05 -2.81
CA THR A 205 7.88 10.15 -3.72
C THR A 205 7.48 8.76 -4.20
N GLU A 206 6.18 8.54 -4.37
CA GLU A 206 5.65 7.30 -4.92
C GLU A 206 4.97 7.58 -6.26
N GLU A 207 5.43 6.87 -7.28
CA GLU A 207 4.92 6.99 -8.65
C GLU A 207 3.88 5.90 -8.96
N PHE A 208 2.89 6.25 -9.79
CA PHE A 208 1.76 5.41 -10.17
C PHE A 208 1.13 5.82 -11.52
N TYR A 209 1.95 6.28 -12.48
CA TYR A 209 1.48 6.77 -13.79
C TYR A 209 0.57 5.78 -14.53
N ASP A 210 0.94 4.50 -14.59
CA ASP A 210 0.19 3.47 -15.33
C ASP A 210 -0.84 2.70 -14.49
N HIS A 211 -1.08 3.14 -13.25
CA HIS A 211 -2.03 2.47 -12.37
C HIS A 211 -3.47 2.81 -12.75
N HIS A 212 -4.37 1.88 -12.47
CA HIS A 212 -5.80 2.15 -12.41
C HIS A 212 -6.08 3.05 -11.20
N LYS A 213 -6.72 4.19 -11.43
CA LYS A 213 -6.82 5.27 -10.44
C LYS A 213 -8.26 5.40 -9.98
N GLN A 214 -8.46 5.44 -8.67
CA GLN A 214 -9.78 5.64 -8.08
C GLN A 214 -9.74 6.69 -6.97
N VAL A 215 -10.83 7.45 -6.85
CA VAL A 215 -11.13 8.30 -5.69
C VAL A 215 -12.25 7.63 -4.91
N TRP A 216 -12.00 7.32 -3.64
CA TRP A 216 -12.99 6.70 -2.77
C TRP A 216 -13.47 7.70 -1.73
N ILE A 217 -14.78 7.92 -1.68
CA ILE A 217 -15.43 8.58 -0.56
C ILE A 217 -16.03 7.50 0.31
N ILE A 218 -15.40 7.20 1.44
CA ILE A 218 -15.81 6.12 2.35
C ILE A 218 -16.89 6.67 3.29
N THR A 219 -18.05 6.02 3.32
CA THR A 219 -19.22 6.43 4.11
C THR A 219 -19.82 5.25 4.87
N GLN A 220 -20.81 5.51 5.72
CA GLN A 220 -21.64 4.46 6.33
C GLN A 220 -22.86 4.07 5.46
N ASN A 221 -23.02 4.68 4.28
CA ASN A 221 -24.23 4.58 3.47
C ASN A 221 -24.17 3.40 2.50
N LYS A 222 -23.92 3.67 1.22
CA LYS A 222 -23.99 2.69 0.13
C LYS A 222 -22.77 2.80 -0.77
N THR A 223 -22.38 1.67 -1.33
CA THR A 223 -21.38 1.63 -2.39
C THR A 223 -22.02 1.94 -3.73
N ARG A 224 -21.45 2.90 -4.47
CA ARG A 224 -21.86 3.24 -5.84
C ARG A 224 -20.74 3.93 -6.60
N SER A 225 -20.72 3.74 -7.91
CA SER A 225 -19.98 4.64 -8.80
C SER A 225 -20.69 5.99 -8.89
N ILE A 226 -19.95 7.08 -8.71
CA ILE A 226 -20.45 8.45 -8.82
C ILE A 226 -20.24 8.93 -10.26
N LYS A 227 -18.99 8.96 -10.72
CA LYS A 227 -18.61 9.44 -12.05
C LYS A 227 -17.21 8.95 -12.45
N VAL A 228 -16.85 9.20 -13.70
CA VAL A 228 -15.48 8.97 -14.22
C VAL A 228 -14.93 10.30 -14.74
N VAL A 229 -13.71 10.67 -14.32
CA VAL A 229 -13.04 11.92 -14.71
C VAL A 229 -11.64 11.58 -15.23
N ASN A 230 -11.34 11.81 -16.51
CA ASN A 230 -10.03 11.51 -17.11
C ASN A 230 -9.53 10.08 -16.82
N SER A 231 -10.42 9.09 -16.97
CA SER A 231 -10.14 7.67 -16.66
C SER A 231 -9.89 7.36 -15.18
N ILE A 232 -10.20 8.28 -14.28
CA ILE A 232 -10.20 8.09 -12.83
C ILE A 232 -11.64 7.83 -12.38
N GLU A 233 -11.88 6.70 -11.74
CA GLU A 233 -13.21 6.35 -11.22
C GLU A 233 -13.44 7.01 -9.86
N VAL A 234 -14.56 7.69 -9.69
CA VAL A 234 -14.97 8.28 -8.41
C VAL A 234 -16.10 7.45 -7.84
N LYS A 235 -15.91 6.93 -6.63
CA LYS A 235 -16.85 6.01 -5.99
C LYS A 235 -17.19 6.46 -4.57
N GLU A 236 -18.44 6.27 -4.20
CA GLU A 236 -18.85 6.20 -2.80
C GLU A 236 -18.70 4.74 -2.36
N ILE A 237 -18.02 4.47 -1.26
CA ILE A 237 -17.78 3.12 -0.75
C ILE A 237 -18.35 3.03 0.66
N ALA A 238 -19.30 2.11 0.87
CA ALA A 238 -19.80 1.80 2.20
C ALA A 238 -18.72 1.04 2.99
N VAL A 239 -18.45 1.47 4.22
CA VAL A 239 -17.46 0.85 5.10
C VAL A 239 -17.79 -0.63 5.38
N GLN A 240 -19.08 -0.98 5.33
CA GLN A 240 -19.59 -2.34 5.46
C GLN A 240 -19.05 -3.27 4.36
N ASP A 241 -18.88 -2.77 3.14
CA ASP A 241 -18.36 -3.59 2.02
C ASP A 241 -16.85 -3.84 2.18
N ILE A 242 -16.13 -2.87 2.75
CA ILE A 242 -14.72 -3.04 3.13
C ILE A 242 -14.60 -4.07 4.27
N MET A 243 -15.51 -4.04 5.25
CA MET A 243 -15.58 -5.04 6.31
C MET A 243 -15.89 -6.44 5.78
N SER A 244 -16.83 -6.56 4.83
CA SER A 244 -17.16 -7.83 4.17
C SER A 244 -15.94 -8.38 3.44
N LEU A 245 -15.19 -7.53 2.74
CA LEU A 245 -13.96 -7.93 2.07
C LEU A 245 -12.88 -8.42 3.06
N TYR A 246 -12.81 -7.82 4.25
CA TYR A 246 -11.92 -8.30 5.31
C TYR A 246 -12.33 -9.70 5.80
N GLN A 247 -13.62 -9.94 6.03
CA GLN A 247 -14.11 -11.26 6.42
C GLN A 247 -13.82 -12.30 5.33
N ASP A 248 -14.04 -11.94 4.08
CA ASP A 248 -13.72 -12.76 2.93
C ASP A 248 -12.23 -13.10 2.90
N ARG A 249 -11.34 -12.13 3.11
CA ARG A 249 -9.89 -12.34 3.15
C ARG A 249 -9.45 -13.35 4.21
N LEU A 250 -10.12 -13.41 5.36
CA LEU A 250 -9.80 -14.34 6.42
C LEU A 250 -10.37 -15.74 6.22
N THR A 251 -11.54 -15.83 5.61
CA THR A 251 -12.30 -17.10 5.49
C THR A 251 -12.11 -17.79 4.15
N LYS A 252 -11.71 -17.05 3.12
CA LYS A 252 -11.46 -17.54 1.77
C LYS A 252 -9.97 -17.42 1.45
N SER A 253 -9.46 -18.32 0.61
CA SER A 253 -8.09 -18.24 0.07
C SER A 253 -7.98 -17.11 -0.97
N LEU A 254 -8.03 -15.85 -0.49
CA LEU A 254 -7.86 -14.65 -1.29
C LEU A 254 -6.38 -14.33 -1.41
N ASN A 255 -5.80 -14.64 -2.58
CA ASN A 255 -4.46 -14.19 -2.91
C ASN A 255 -4.45 -12.68 -3.22
N ALA A 256 -3.24 -12.10 -3.35
CA ALA A 256 -3.07 -10.66 -3.54
C ALA A 256 -3.79 -10.11 -4.79
N GLN A 257 -3.78 -10.86 -5.89
CA GLN A 257 -4.43 -10.47 -7.15
C GLN A 257 -5.96 -10.49 -7.03
N ALA A 258 -6.51 -11.51 -6.38
CA ALA A 258 -7.95 -11.60 -6.16
C ALA A 258 -8.45 -10.48 -5.23
N LEU A 259 -7.65 -10.10 -4.23
CA LEU A 259 -7.96 -8.94 -3.38
C LEU A 259 -7.91 -7.63 -4.17
N GLU A 260 -6.87 -7.41 -4.98
CA GLU A 260 -6.77 -6.24 -5.85
C GLU A 260 -8.00 -6.12 -6.76
N MET A 261 -8.39 -7.22 -7.42
CA MET A 261 -9.58 -7.26 -8.27
C MET A 261 -10.86 -6.96 -7.50
N ARG A 262 -11.01 -7.46 -6.27
CA ARG A 262 -12.17 -7.17 -5.43
C ARG A 262 -12.21 -5.69 -5.02
N LEU A 263 -11.08 -5.13 -4.57
CA LEU A 263 -10.97 -3.71 -4.23
C LEU A 263 -11.28 -2.83 -5.45
N CYS A 264 -10.73 -3.16 -6.62
CA CYS A 264 -10.97 -2.40 -7.85
C CYS A 264 -12.45 -2.37 -8.25
N ASN A 265 -13.22 -3.40 -7.89
CA ASN A 265 -14.63 -3.58 -8.25
C ASN A 265 -15.61 -3.33 -7.08
N LEU A 266 -15.15 -2.86 -5.93
CA LEU A 266 -16.02 -2.16 -5.00
C LEU A 266 -16.61 -0.94 -5.74
#